data_AF-A0ABD6AET5-F1
#
_entry.id   AF-A0ABD6AET5-F1
#
_cell.length_a   1.000
_cell.length_b   1.000
_cell.length_c   1.000
_cell.angle_alpha   90.00
_cell.angle_beta   90.00
_cell.angle_gamma   90.00
#
_symmetry.space_group_name_H-M   'P 1'
#
loop_
_entity.id
_entity.type
_entity.pdbx_description
1 polymer ?
#
loop_
_entity_poly.entity_id
_entity_poly.type
_entity_poly.pdbx_seq_one_letter_code
_entity_poly.pdbx_strand_id
1 'polypeptide(L)'
;MDDFVETVREEQDFVPKLRIATGDRMDRKEKFIDEPSRIITFYSSRQQEFFEETAEWMHETGNGFGLNEPGDPDDEDVVFLGAPEDYEPPEEPNLFSYVNALFNFAGTVMDYSGGYVVTDGGFDRAYEEHWLPKYETGLETFEIIIPFHLFNIPRDDEAVIELSPEFELRRRRHNYYRVESLKICPITDSERLGVHTSSAGGGERFGLNPVDACEYKIHAEIAARESEGSLYDPGEEIGERLATALRLFDPDPETGDLIVGTSFRQEPSWLEFREGIPDFTVIGDAHKDRTQRQEAYLLYPDSVDEFTEFWGRHCRRIRLDRDGQFTRSIQRFNEIWSKRFYEDQLLDCLIGLEGLLLQGVGSGGSITLRLKLRGGQILHDRLPYRREYIQKLLQDIYSLRGDIVHENQYLADVLERNSRLKVLDEKFDHPKDVVAEARRFMGASVVAYMDLTEKTRLSIDEIGELMDEAALGVDSSELFG
;
A
#
# COMPACT_ATOMS: atom_id res chain seq x y z
N MET A 1 -9.38 -8.72 -57.63
CA MET A 1 -10.17 -9.49 -56.64
C MET A 1 -9.38 -10.70 -56.15
N ASP A 2 -8.52 -11.32 -56.98
CA ASP A 2 -7.63 -12.40 -56.54
C ASP A 2 -6.39 -11.93 -55.74
N ASP A 3 -5.84 -10.73 -55.99
CA ASP A 3 -4.68 -10.21 -55.24
C ASP A 3 -4.95 -9.87 -53.77
N PHE A 4 -6.22 -9.59 -53.40
CA PHE A 4 -6.59 -9.23 -52.02
C PHE A 4 -6.76 -10.48 -51.13
N VAL A 5 -7.00 -11.65 -51.76
CA VAL A 5 -7.13 -12.94 -51.06
C VAL A 5 -5.75 -13.54 -50.76
N GLU A 6 -4.74 -13.23 -51.58
CA GLU A 6 -3.36 -13.68 -51.36
C GLU A 6 -2.64 -12.86 -50.28
N THR A 7 -2.86 -11.54 -50.19
CA THR A 7 -2.28 -10.71 -49.12
C THR A 7 -2.87 -11.02 -47.73
N VAL A 8 -4.13 -11.45 -47.67
CA VAL A 8 -4.82 -11.83 -46.42
C VAL A 8 -4.38 -13.21 -45.89
N ARG A 9 -3.82 -14.08 -46.74
CA ARG A 9 -3.35 -15.41 -46.33
C ARG A 9 -1.97 -15.40 -45.67
N GLU A 10 -1.15 -14.37 -45.89
CA GLU A 10 0.18 -14.28 -45.26
C GLU A 10 0.18 -13.59 -43.88
N GLU A 11 -0.85 -12.80 -43.55
CA GLU A 11 -1.04 -12.22 -42.20
C GLU A 11 -1.80 -13.17 -41.24
N GLN A 12 -2.20 -14.37 -41.70
CA GLN A 12 -3.16 -15.24 -41.01
C GLN A 12 -2.60 -16.15 -39.90
N ASP A 13 -1.30 -16.14 -39.60
CA ASP A 13 -0.73 -17.11 -38.63
C ASP A 13 0.31 -16.52 -37.66
N PHE A 14 0.36 -15.19 -37.46
CA PHE A 14 1.14 -14.67 -36.32
C PHE A 14 0.29 -14.70 -35.05
N VAL A 15 0.18 -15.88 -34.45
CA VAL A 15 -0.30 -15.99 -33.08
C VAL A 15 0.83 -15.55 -32.16
N PRO A 16 0.69 -14.41 -31.44
CA PRO A 16 1.73 -13.97 -30.52
C PRO A 16 2.00 -15.07 -29.50
N LYS A 17 3.28 -15.29 -29.18
CA LYS A 17 3.65 -16.26 -28.15
C LYS A 17 3.84 -15.53 -26.84
N LEU A 18 3.02 -15.88 -25.85
CA LEU A 18 3.21 -15.45 -24.48
C LEU A 18 4.22 -16.37 -23.81
N ARG A 19 5.23 -15.75 -23.18
CA ARG A 19 6.18 -16.47 -22.34
C ARG A 19 5.61 -16.55 -20.92
N ILE A 20 5.32 -17.76 -20.47
CA ILE A 20 4.82 -18.02 -19.12
C ILE A 20 5.88 -18.71 -18.26
N ALA A 21 5.86 -18.41 -16.96
CA ALA A 21 6.62 -19.16 -15.98
C ALA A 21 5.91 -20.48 -15.65
N THR A 22 6.69 -21.54 -15.43
CA THR A 22 6.22 -22.87 -15.01
C THR A 22 7.22 -23.50 -14.05
N GLY A 23 6.83 -24.57 -13.36
CA GLY A 23 7.66 -25.23 -12.35
C GLY A 23 7.48 -24.63 -10.96
N ASP A 24 8.22 -25.14 -9.98
CA ASP A 24 8.19 -24.65 -8.61
C ASP A 24 9.25 -23.56 -8.39
N ARG A 25 9.31 -23.02 -7.16
CA ARG A 25 10.28 -22.00 -6.74
C ARG A 25 11.75 -22.39 -7.00
N MET A 26 12.09 -23.68 -7.02
CA MET A 26 13.47 -24.19 -7.11
C MET A 26 13.86 -24.68 -8.51
N ASP A 27 12.89 -25.06 -9.36
CA ASP A 27 13.10 -25.58 -10.73
C ASP A 27 12.23 -24.81 -11.74
N ARG A 28 12.41 -23.48 -11.76
CA ARG A 28 11.70 -22.59 -12.68
C ARG A 28 12.04 -22.92 -14.14
N LYS A 29 10.99 -23.13 -14.94
CA LYS A 29 11.05 -23.35 -16.39
C LYS A 29 10.21 -22.31 -17.12
N GLU A 30 10.67 -21.92 -18.30
CA GLU A 30 9.88 -21.07 -19.18
C GLU A 30 9.17 -21.94 -20.23
N LYS A 31 7.88 -21.68 -20.43
CA LYS A 31 7.08 -22.28 -21.51
C LYS A 31 6.54 -21.14 -22.35
N PHE A 32 6.51 -21.34 -23.66
CA PHE A 32 5.80 -20.44 -24.57
C PHE A 32 4.44 -21.05 -24.86
N ILE A 33 3.38 -20.27 -24.67
CA ILE A 33 2.03 -20.60 -25.10
C ILE A 33 1.61 -19.64 -26.19
N ASP A 34 0.73 -20.10 -27.06
CA ASP A 34 0.12 -19.25 -28.07
C ASP A 34 -0.94 -18.39 -27.37
N GLU A 35 -0.82 -17.06 -27.46
CA GLU A 35 -1.90 -16.15 -27.05
C GLU A 35 -3.16 -16.51 -27.84
N PRO A 36 -4.37 -16.35 -27.28
CA PRO A 36 -5.56 -16.36 -28.10
C PRO A 36 -5.35 -15.43 -29.29
N SER A 37 -5.75 -15.87 -30.48
CA SER A 37 -5.65 -15.06 -31.67
C SER A 37 -6.39 -13.75 -31.44
N ARG A 38 -5.65 -12.67 -31.12
CA ARG A 38 -6.24 -11.33 -31.05
C ARG A 38 -6.99 -11.14 -32.35
N ILE A 39 -8.27 -10.80 -32.26
CA ILE A 39 -9.06 -10.50 -33.44
C ILE A 39 -8.46 -9.24 -34.04
N ILE A 40 -7.58 -9.43 -35.02
CA ILE A 40 -7.34 -8.44 -36.05
C ILE A 40 -8.65 -8.39 -36.80
N THR A 41 -9.41 -7.34 -36.55
CA THR A 41 -10.79 -7.18 -37.01
C THR A 41 -10.86 -7.21 -38.53
N PHE A 42 -11.34 -8.31 -39.11
CA PHE A 42 -11.95 -8.24 -40.43
C PHE A 42 -13.33 -7.61 -40.24
N TYR A 43 -13.40 -6.28 -40.40
CA TYR A 43 -14.66 -5.56 -40.57
C TYR A 43 -15.34 -6.04 -41.86
N SER A 44 -16.26 -7.00 -41.77
CA SER A 44 -17.20 -7.24 -42.86
C SER A 44 -18.48 -6.40 -42.66
N SER A 45 -19.11 -5.98 -43.76
CA SER A 45 -20.33 -5.16 -43.70
C SER A 45 -21.48 -5.83 -42.95
N ARG A 46 -21.53 -7.18 -42.93
CA ARG A 46 -22.54 -7.94 -42.18
C ARG A 46 -22.30 -7.95 -40.66
N GLN A 47 -21.04 -7.92 -40.23
CA GLN A 47 -20.73 -7.81 -38.80
C GLN A 47 -21.06 -6.41 -38.30
N GLN A 48 -20.78 -5.39 -39.11
CA GLN A 48 -21.14 -4.02 -38.80
C GLN A 48 -22.66 -3.87 -38.61
N GLU A 49 -23.48 -4.37 -39.54
CA GLU A 49 -24.95 -4.35 -39.43
C GLU A 49 -25.45 -5.04 -38.15
N PHE A 50 -24.90 -6.22 -37.82
CA PHE A 50 -25.26 -6.92 -36.58
C PHE A 50 -24.90 -6.13 -35.31
N PHE A 51 -23.70 -5.54 -35.25
CA PHE A 51 -23.28 -4.74 -34.09
C PHE A 51 -24.09 -3.45 -33.97
N GLU A 52 -24.43 -2.81 -35.10
CA GLU A 52 -25.28 -1.61 -35.14
C GLU A 52 -26.71 -1.93 -34.67
N GLU A 53 -27.36 -2.98 -35.21
CA GLU A 53 -28.70 -3.42 -34.78
C GLU A 53 -28.73 -3.80 -33.30
N THR A 54 -27.68 -4.48 -32.81
CA THR A 54 -27.58 -4.87 -31.40
C THR A 54 -27.33 -3.64 -30.51
N ALA A 55 -26.49 -2.70 -30.95
CA ALA A 55 -26.26 -1.44 -30.25
C ALA A 55 -27.54 -0.60 -30.17
N GLU A 56 -28.32 -0.52 -31.25
CA GLU A 56 -29.63 0.13 -31.28
C GLU A 56 -30.59 -0.51 -30.26
N TRP A 57 -30.72 -1.83 -30.28
CA TRP A 57 -31.55 -2.55 -29.30
C TRP A 57 -31.09 -2.29 -27.86
N MET A 58 -29.78 -2.26 -27.59
CA MET A 58 -29.25 -2.01 -26.25
C MET A 58 -29.47 -0.57 -25.79
N HIS A 59 -29.37 0.40 -26.72
CA HIS A 59 -29.72 1.78 -26.45
C HIS A 59 -31.22 1.92 -26.14
N GLU A 60 -32.09 1.39 -27.01
CA GLU A 60 -33.55 1.46 -26.86
C GLU A 60 -34.07 0.78 -25.59
N THR A 61 -33.43 -0.31 -25.17
CA THR A 61 -33.82 -1.06 -23.97
C THR A 61 -33.16 -0.56 -22.68
N GLY A 62 -32.29 0.45 -22.76
CA GLY A 62 -31.54 0.96 -21.61
C GLY A 62 -30.43 0.01 -21.11
N ASN A 63 -30.15 -1.08 -21.81
CA ASN A 63 -29.18 -2.13 -21.43
C ASN A 63 -27.74 -1.79 -21.87
N GLY A 64 -27.40 -0.51 -21.87
CA GLY A 64 -26.30 0.02 -22.65
C GLY A 64 -24.92 0.02 -22.03
N PHE A 65 -24.44 -1.07 -21.43
CA PHE A 65 -23.06 -1.14 -20.94
C PHE A 65 -22.66 -0.07 -19.88
N GLY A 66 -23.62 0.57 -19.19
CA GLY A 66 -23.35 1.78 -18.38
C GLY A 66 -23.01 3.02 -19.22
N LEU A 67 -22.99 2.93 -20.55
CA LEU A 67 -22.82 4.03 -21.51
C LEU A 67 -24.05 4.94 -21.61
N ASN A 68 -25.13 4.60 -20.89
CA ASN A 68 -26.28 5.47 -20.67
C ASN A 68 -26.04 6.49 -19.54
N GLU A 69 -24.91 6.43 -18.83
CA GLU A 69 -24.55 7.52 -17.93
C GLU A 69 -24.36 8.79 -18.77
N PRO A 70 -25.16 9.86 -18.53
CA PRO A 70 -24.83 11.15 -19.11
C PRO A 70 -23.42 11.50 -18.66
N GLY A 71 -22.56 11.89 -19.61
CA GLY A 71 -21.31 12.55 -19.27
C GLY A 71 -21.62 13.66 -18.26
N ASP A 72 -20.78 13.72 -17.23
CA ASP A 72 -20.84 14.66 -16.09
C ASP A 72 -21.56 15.97 -16.47
N PRO A 73 -22.74 16.30 -15.90
CA PRO A 73 -23.37 17.62 -16.07
C PRO A 73 -22.61 18.74 -15.31
N ASP A 74 -21.30 18.58 -15.28
CA ASP A 74 -20.20 19.19 -14.53
C ASP A 74 -20.23 18.88 -13.04
N ASP A 75 -19.14 18.32 -12.49
CA ASP A 75 -18.32 19.09 -11.55
C ASP A 75 -19.09 19.68 -10.32
N GLU A 76 -20.20 19.05 -9.89
CA GLU A 76 -20.85 19.01 -8.56
C GLU A 76 -22.30 18.44 -8.60
N ASP A 77 -22.54 17.44 -7.74
CA ASP A 77 -23.81 17.00 -7.14
C ASP A 77 -24.86 16.22 -7.97
N VAL A 78 -24.71 14.89 -7.94
CA VAL A 78 -25.80 13.93 -8.22
C VAL A 78 -26.84 13.95 -7.10
N VAL A 79 -27.99 14.57 -7.36
CA VAL A 79 -29.31 14.05 -6.95
C VAL A 79 -30.30 14.30 -8.09
N PHE A 80 -30.94 13.24 -8.61
CA PHE A 80 -32.22 13.41 -9.31
C PHE A 80 -33.29 12.48 -8.72
N LEU A 81 -33.83 12.90 -7.58
CA LEU A 81 -35.25 12.71 -7.30
C LEU A 81 -36.04 13.66 -8.21
N GLY A 82 -36.35 13.21 -9.43
CA GLY A 82 -37.18 13.93 -10.42
C GLY A 82 -36.37 14.80 -11.38
N ALA A 83 -36.12 14.30 -12.59
CA ALA A 83 -35.66 15.14 -13.71
C ALA A 83 -36.73 16.21 -14.06
N PRO A 84 -36.36 17.43 -14.50
CA PRO A 84 -37.31 18.44 -14.97
C PRO A 84 -38.12 17.91 -16.15
N GLU A 85 -39.40 18.29 -16.27
CA GLU A 85 -40.34 17.84 -17.33
C GLU A 85 -39.87 18.15 -18.76
N ASP A 86 -38.75 18.88 -18.93
CA ASP A 86 -38.35 19.53 -20.17
C ASP A 86 -36.95 19.09 -20.67
N TYR A 87 -36.37 18.01 -20.14
CA TYR A 87 -35.09 17.48 -20.64
C TYR A 87 -35.31 16.66 -21.93
N GLU A 88 -34.84 17.20 -23.06
CA GLU A 88 -34.80 16.49 -24.34
C GLU A 88 -33.38 15.96 -24.59
N PRO A 89 -33.16 14.62 -24.59
CA PRO A 89 -31.88 14.03 -24.98
C PRO A 89 -31.56 14.30 -26.47
N PRO A 90 -30.29 14.26 -26.88
CA PRO A 90 -29.88 14.54 -28.27
C PRO A 90 -30.56 13.63 -29.31
N GLU A 91 -30.83 14.17 -30.50
CA GLU A 91 -31.67 13.54 -31.55
C GLU A 91 -31.05 12.30 -32.23
N GLU A 92 -29.74 12.06 -32.14
CA GLU A 92 -29.11 10.82 -32.66
C GLU A 92 -28.22 10.18 -31.58
N PRO A 93 -28.48 8.91 -31.18
CA PRO A 93 -27.68 8.22 -30.18
C PRO A 93 -26.26 7.97 -30.69
N ASN A 94 -25.25 8.18 -29.84
CA ASN A 94 -23.87 7.81 -30.15
C ASN A 94 -23.70 6.27 -30.07
N LEU A 95 -24.23 5.55 -31.05
CA LEU A 95 -24.17 4.09 -31.15
C LEU A 95 -22.74 3.55 -31.23
N PHE A 96 -21.77 4.39 -31.60
CA PHE A 96 -20.37 3.99 -31.73
C PHE A 96 -19.76 3.46 -30.43
N SER A 97 -20.12 4.04 -29.27
CA SER A 97 -19.63 3.55 -27.98
C SER A 97 -20.16 2.15 -27.66
N TYR A 98 -21.43 1.89 -27.98
CA TYR A 98 -22.09 0.60 -27.82
C TYR A 98 -21.49 -0.47 -28.73
N VAL A 99 -21.29 -0.13 -30.01
CA VAL A 99 -20.64 -1.00 -31.00
C VAL A 99 -19.23 -1.38 -30.52
N ASN A 100 -18.43 -0.41 -30.06
CA ASN A 100 -17.09 -0.69 -29.55
C ASN A 100 -17.12 -1.57 -28.30
N ALA A 101 -18.06 -1.33 -27.38
CA ALA A 101 -18.14 -2.12 -26.16
C ALA A 101 -18.57 -3.57 -26.44
N LEU A 102 -19.56 -3.78 -27.33
CA LEU A 102 -19.94 -5.11 -27.84
C LEU A 102 -18.76 -5.81 -28.52
N PHE A 103 -18.02 -5.08 -29.36
CA PHE A 103 -16.89 -5.62 -30.08
C PHE A 103 -15.77 -6.06 -29.14
N ASN A 104 -15.41 -5.22 -28.17
CA ASN A 104 -14.41 -5.53 -27.15
C ASN A 104 -14.84 -6.74 -26.31
N PHE A 105 -16.10 -6.79 -25.86
CA PHE A 105 -16.61 -7.91 -25.09
C PHE A 105 -16.61 -9.22 -25.87
N ALA A 106 -17.00 -9.20 -27.15
CA ALA A 106 -16.93 -10.38 -28.00
C ALA A 106 -15.48 -10.88 -28.16
N GLY A 107 -14.52 -9.95 -28.28
CA GLY A 107 -13.09 -10.26 -28.24
C GLY A 107 -12.70 -10.97 -26.94
N THR A 108 -13.08 -10.42 -25.79
CA THR A 108 -12.83 -11.02 -24.47
C THR A 108 -13.39 -12.45 -24.39
N VAL A 109 -14.66 -12.68 -24.77
CA VAL A 109 -15.27 -14.03 -24.75
C VAL A 109 -14.47 -15.04 -25.58
N MET A 110 -13.93 -14.60 -26.73
CA MET A 110 -13.09 -15.45 -27.59
C MET A 110 -11.71 -15.72 -26.97
N ASP A 111 -11.14 -14.75 -26.27
CA ASP A 111 -9.88 -14.93 -25.54
C ASP A 111 -10.03 -16.00 -24.45
N TYR A 112 -11.11 -15.94 -23.66
CA TYR A 112 -11.45 -16.96 -22.65
C TYR A 112 -11.72 -18.33 -23.28
N SER A 113 -12.41 -18.36 -24.42
CA SER A 113 -12.70 -19.61 -25.13
C SER A 113 -11.46 -20.19 -25.83
N GLY A 114 -10.39 -19.39 -25.99
CA GLY A 114 -9.14 -19.79 -26.63
C GLY A 114 -9.23 -19.99 -28.13
N GLY A 115 -10.22 -19.39 -28.80
CA GLY A 115 -10.42 -19.50 -30.24
C GLY A 115 -11.80 -19.02 -30.69
N TYR A 116 -12.15 -19.34 -31.94
CA TYR A 116 -13.37 -18.87 -32.60
C TYR A 116 -14.66 -19.56 -32.15
N VAL A 117 -14.56 -20.67 -31.41
CA VAL A 117 -15.73 -21.40 -30.90
C VAL A 117 -15.99 -20.93 -29.47
N VAL A 118 -17.06 -20.15 -29.30
CA VAL A 118 -17.51 -19.70 -27.99
C VAL A 118 -17.91 -20.91 -27.15
N THR A 119 -17.41 -20.96 -25.92
CA THR A 119 -17.81 -21.94 -24.91
C THR A 119 -18.67 -21.26 -23.85
N ASP A 120 -19.65 -21.99 -23.31
CA ASP A 120 -20.52 -21.45 -22.24
C ASP A 120 -19.67 -20.94 -21.06
N GLY A 121 -18.68 -21.73 -20.62
CA GLY A 121 -17.79 -21.33 -19.52
C GLY A 121 -16.90 -20.11 -19.83
N GLY A 122 -16.45 -19.94 -21.08
CA GLY A 122 -15.68 -18.77 -21.47
C GLY A 122 -16.53 -17.50 -21.57
N PHE A 123 -17.79 -17.64 -22.01
CA PHE A 123 -18.76 -16.55 -22.00
C PHE A 123 -19.12 -16.14 -20.57
N ASP A 124 -19.50 -17.11 -19.73
CA ASP A 124 -19.92 -16.87 -18.34
C ASP A 124 -18.79 -16.18 -17.55
N ARG A 125 -17.54 -16.64 -17.72
CA ARG A 125 -16.40 -16.02 -17.03
C ARG A 125 -16.10 -14.60 -17.52
N ALA A 126 -16.10 -14.38 -18.84
CA ALA A 126 -15.92 -13.05 -19.40
C ALA A 126 -17.02 -12.08 -18.93
N TYR A 127 -18.26 -12.56 -18.84
CA TYR A 127 -19.39 -11.81 -18.33
C TYR A 127 -19.21 -11.47 -16.85
N GLU A 128 -18.93 -12.45 -16.00
CA GLU A 128 -18.73 -12.24 -14.57
C GLU A 128 -17.59 -11.25 -14.24
N GLU A 129 -16.48 -11.31 -14.98
CA GLU A 129 -15.30 -10.50 -14.65
C GLU A 129 -15.27 -9.11 -15.30
N HIS A 130 -15.76 -8.97 -16.53
CA HIS A 130 -15.67 -7.69 -17.27
C HIS A 130 -17.02 -6.96 -17.38
N TRP A 131 -18.13 -7.69 -17.28
CA TRP A 131 -19.47 -7.18 -17.57
C TRP A 131 -20.28 -6.87 -16.31
N LEU A 132 -20.50 -7.88 -15.47
CA LEU A 132 -21.38 -7.84 -14.31
C LEU A 132 -21.01 -6.74 -13.29
N PRO A 133 -19.71 -6.54 -12.92
CA PRO A 133 -19.35 -5.59 -11.87
C PRO A 133 -19.70 -4.14 -12.24
N LYS A 134 -19.51 -3.79 -13.52
CA LYS A 134 -19.81 -2.46 -14.07
C LYS A 134 -21.31 -2.19 -14.09
N TYR A 135 -22.11 -3.22 -14.36
CA TYR A 135 -23.57 -3.12 -14.43
C TYR A 135 -24.23 -3.01 -13.05
N GLU A 136 -23.76 -3.78 -12.05
CA GLU A 136 -24.44 -3.85 -10.74
C GLU A 136 -24.06 -2.72 -9.80
N THR A 137 -22.82 -2.22 -9.86
CA THR A 137 -22.27 -1.38 -8.77
C THR A 137 -21.76 -0.01 -9.22
N GLY A 138 -21.47 0.18 -10.51
CA GLY A 138 -20.82 1.39 -11.02
C GLY A 138 -19.41 1.64 -10.48
N LEU A 139 -18.83 0.67 -9.76
CA LEU A 139 -17.47 0.68 -9.22
C LEU A 139 -16.71 -0.51 -9.79
N GLU A 140 -15.45 -0.31 -10.14
CA GLU A 140 -14.56 -1.41 -10.48
C GLU A 140 -13.95 -1.94 -9.17
N THR A 141 -14.05 -3.25 -8.95
CA THR A 141 -13.34 -3.92 -7.86
C THR A 141 -12.14 -4.63 -8.45
N PHE A 142 -10.98 -4.51 -7.81
CA PHE A 142 -9.77 -5.18 -8.23
C PHE A 142 -8.91 -5.58 -7.04
N GLU A 143 -8.09 -6.60 -7.24
CA GLU A 143 -7.18 -7.13 -6.23
C GLU A 143 -5.78 -6.53 -6.41
N ILE A 144 -5.16 -6.17 -5.29
CA ILE A 144 -3.76 -5.77 -5.22
C ILE A 144 -3.01 -6.78 -4.36
N ILE A 145 -1.89 -7.26 -4.87
CA ILE A 145 -0.90 -7.98 -4.08
C ILE A 145 0.38 -7.18 -3.95
N ILE A 146 0.95 -7.18 -2.74
CA ILE A 146 2.22 -6.50 -2.45
C ILE A 146 3.11 -7.51 -1.73
N PRO A 147 4.13 -8.07 -2.39
CA PRO A 147 5.04 -9.01 -1.77
C PRO A 147 5.76 -8.36 -0.58
N PHE A 148 5.75 -9.04 0.57
CA PHE A 148 6.43 -8.57 1.77
C PHE A 148 7.85 -9.13 1.80
N HIS A 149 8.83 -8.30 1.44
CA HIS A 149 10.23 -8.71 1.51
C HIS A 149 10.70 -8.69 2.95
N LEU A 150 11.49 -9.71 3.31
CA LEU A 150 12.11 -9.80 4.62
C LEU A 150 11.07 -9.79 5.75
N PHE A 151 9.92 -10.43 5.53
CA PHE A 151 8.90 -10.63 6.56
C PHE A 151 8.67 -12.12 6.76
N ASN A 152 8.54 -12.55 8.01
CA ASN A 152 8.25 -13.93 8.33
C ASN A 152 7.41 -14.04 9.61
N ILE A 153 6.53 -15.05 9.64
CA ILE A 153 5.81 -15.50 10.84
C ILE A 153 6.37 -16.88 11.19
N PRO A 154 7.31 -16.97 12.14
CA PRO A 154 7.99 -18.23 12.42
C PRO A 154 7.00 -19.32 12.87
N ARG A 155 6.98 -20.46 12.17
CA ARG A 155 6.21 -21.69 12.49
C ARG A 155 4.72 -21.69 12.14
N ASP A 156 4.25 -20.71 11.36
CA ASP A 156 2.88 -20.69 10.89
C ASP A 156 2.82 -20.31 9.41
N ASP A 157 3.36 -21.18 8.57
CA ASP A 157 3.57 -20.99 7.13
C ASP A 157 2.27 -20.77 6.34
N GLU A 158 1.10 -20.98 6.98
CA GLU A 158 -0.24 -20.81 6.41
C GLU A 158 -1.03 -19.69 7.11
N ALA A 159 -0.40 -18.89 7.99
CA ALA A 159 -1.06 -17.83 8.74
C ALA A 159 -1.70 -16.79 7.82
N VAL A 160 -3.02 -16.61 7.97
CA VAL A 160 -3.76 -15.50 7.38
C VAL A 160 -4.14 -14.54 8.50
N ILE A 161 -3.64 -13.31 8.39
CA ILE A 161 -3.93 -12.21 9.32
C ILE A 161 -4.94 -11.29 8.63
N GLU A 162 -6.20 -11.36 9.03
CA GLU A 162 -7.24 -10.44 8.58
C GLU A 162 -7.09 -9.09 9.29
N LEU A 163 -7.04 -8.01 8.53
CA LEU A 163 -6.79 -6.67 9.02
C LEU A 163 -7.97 -5.75 8.72
N SER A 164 -8.26 -4.84 9.65
CA SER A 164 -9.30 -3.83 9.46
C SER A 164 -9.05 -2.98 8.20
N PRO A 165 -9.98 -2.91 7.24
CA PRO A 165 -9.84 -2.07 6.06
C PRO A 165 -10.29 -0.62 6.33
N GLU A 166 -10.62 -0.26 7.57
CA GLU A 166 -11.30 0.99 7.93
C GLU A 166 -10.38 2.23 7.92
N PHE A 167 -9.59 2.45 6.88
CA PHE A 167 -8.78 3.64 6.68
C PHE A 167 -9.02 4.28 5.32
N GLU A 168 -8.74 5.57 5.23
CA GLU A 168 -8.88 6.32 3.99
C GLU A 168 -7.56 6.32 3.22
N LEU A 169 -7.65 5.99 1.93
CA LEU A 169 -6.61 6.24 0.94
C LEU A 169 -6.67 7.69 0.50
N ARG A 170 -5.50 8.27 0.14
CA ARG A 170 -5.44 9.65 -0.36
C ARG A 170 -6.35 9.84 -1.58
N ARG A 171 -7.31 10.76 -1.45
CA ARG A 171 -8.14 11.20 -2.57
C ARG A 171 -7.34 12.16 -3.45
N ARG A 172 -7.23 11.87 -4.75
CA ARG A 172 -6.88 12.86 -5.77
C ARG A 172 -8.11 13.14 -6.62
N ARG A 173 -8.28 14.40 -7.03
CA ARG A 173 -9.46 14.91 -7.74
C ARG A 173 -10.04 13.86 -8.69
N HIS A 174 -11.29 13.47 -8.43
CA HIS A 174 -12.14 12.52 -9.16
C HIS A 174 -11.91 11.02 -8.94
N ASN A 175 -10.85 10.61 -8.23
CA ASN A 175 -10.64 9.19 -7.90
C ASN A 175 -11.09 8.88 -6.46
N TYR A 176 -11.92 7.86 -6.35
CA TYR A 176 -12.33 7.26 -5.08
C TYR A 176 -11.73 5.87 -4.98
N TYR A 177 -11.03 5.58 -3.90
CA TYR A 177 -10.55 4.23 -3.56
C TYR A 177 -11.07 3.89 -2.17
N ARG A 178 -11.72 2.73 -2.05
CA ARG A 178 -12.13 2.12 -0.78
C ARG A 178 -11.48 0.75 -0.68
N VAL A 179 -10.80 0.50 0.43
CA VAL A 179 -10.32 -0.83 0.76
C VAL A 179 -11.51 -1.63 1.28
N GLU A 180 -11.85 -2.73 0.62
CA GLU A 180 -12.93 -3.63 1.03
C GLU A 180 -12.43 -4.68 2.00
N SER A 181 -11.27 -5.24 1.71
CA SER A 181 -10.59 -6.21 2.56
C SER A 181 -9.09 -5.99 2.53
N LEU A 182 -8.42 -6.34 3.63
CA LEU A 182 -6.97 -6.25 3.77
C LEU A 182 -6.49 -7.41 4.62
N LYS A 183 -5.48 -8.14 4.14
CA LYS A 183 -4.86 -9.24 4.90
C LYS A 183 -3.38 -9.39 4.62
N ILE A 184 -2.68 -9.98 5.57
CA ILE A 184 -1.35 -10.56 5.37
C ILE A 184 -1.55 -12.07 5.22
N CYS A 185 -1.07 -12.64 4.13
CA CYS A 185 -1.21 -14.08 3.89
C CYS A 185 0.01 -14.62 3.13
N PRO A 186 0.21 -15.94 3.09
CA PRO A 186 1.25 -16.54 2.26
C PRO A 186 1.03 -16.17 0.79
N ILE A 187 2.12 -15.99 0.06
CA ILE A 187 2.05 -15.85 -1.40
C ILE A 187 2.01 -17.24 -2.04
N THR A 188 1.02 -17.48 -2.90
CA THR A 188 0.82 -18.79 -3.53
C THR A 188 1.79 -19.03 -4.68
N ASP A 189 2.05 -20.29 -5.04
CA ASP A 189 2.87 -20.61 -6.21
C ASP A 189 2.27 -20.05 -7.50
N SER A 190 0.94 -20.08 -7.64
CA SER A 190 0.23 -19.52 -8.80
C SER A 190 0.45 -18.00 -8.93
N GLU A 191 0.39 -17.27 -7.81
CA GLU A 191 0.66 -15.82 -7.80
C GLU A 191 2.12 -15.50 -8.14
N ARG A 192 3.08 -16.30 -7.62
CA ARG A 192 4.49 -16.15 -8.01
C ARG A 192 4.64 -16.32 -9.52
N LEU A 193 4.02 -17.36 -10.09
CA LEU A 193 4.05 -17.60 -11.54
C LEU A 193 3.41 -16.45 -12.32
N GLY A 194 2.31 -15.90 -11.82
CA GLY A 194 1.64 -14.73 -12.39
C GLY A 194 2.56 -13.51 -12.41
N VAL A 195 3.17 -13.16 -11.27
CA VAL A 195 4.13 -12.05 -11.16
C VAL A 195 5.34 -12.26 -12.07
N HIS A 196 5.79 -13.50 -12.28
CA HIS A 196 6.86 -13.82 -13.21
C HIS A 196 6.46 -13.74 -14.68
N THR A 197 5.16 -13.85 -14.98
CA THR A 197 4.59 -13.84 -16.33
C THR A 197 4.20 -12.42 -16.76
N SER A 198 3.68 -11.63 -15.81
CA SER A 198 3.50 -10.18 -15.88
C SER A 198 4.73 -9.52 -16.52
N SER A 199 4.54 -8.96 -17.69
CA SER A 199 5.60 -8.42 -18.56
C SER A 199 6.39 -7.23 -17.97
N ALA A 200 6.01 -6.76 -16.78
CA ALA A 200 6.75 -5.79 -15.98
C ALA A 200 7.85 -6.40 -15.09
N GLY A 201 7.94 -7.74 -15.02
CA GLY A 201 9.16 -8.46 -14.68
C GLY A 201 10.17 -8.35 -15.82
N GLY A 202 10.69 -7.14 -16.05
CA GLY A 202 11.58 -6.79 -17.14
C GLY A 202 12.55 -7.92 -17.48
N GLY A 203 12.57 -8.27 -18.76
CA GLY A 203 13.67 -9.05 -19.31
C GLY A 203 15.00 -8.52 -18.76
N GLU A 204 15.82 -9.46 -18.28
CA GLU A 204 17.27 -9.36 -18.23
C GLU A 204 17.97 -8.63 -17.07
N ARG A 205 17.32 -8.04 -16.05
CA ARG A 205 18.09 -7.24 -15.06
C ARG A 205 18.22 -7.72 -13.63
N PHE A 206 17.47 -8.72 -13.17
CA PHE A 206 17.69 -9.27 -11.83
C PHE A 206 17.67 -10.79 -11.89
N GLY A 207 18.82 -11.43 -11.66
CA GLY A 207 18.96 -12.89 -11.60
C GLY A 207 18.24 -13.56 -10.41
N LEU A 208 17.45 -12.79 -9.66
CA LEU A 208 16.55 -13.21 -8.58
C LEU A 208 15.37 -12.23 -8.61
N ASN A 209 14.14 -12.71 -8.86
CA ASN A 209 12.95 -11.87 -8.69
C ASN A 209 12.78 -11.67 -7.18
N PRO A 210 12.65 -10.43 -6.67
CA PRO A 210 12.46 -10.19 -5.23
C PRO A 210 11.32 -11.03 -4.62
N VAL A 211 10.30 -11.35 -5.42
CA VAL A 211 9.15 -12.18 -4.99
C VAL A 211 9.56 -13.60 -4.61
N ASP A 212 10.61 -14.17 -5.20
CA ASP A 212 11.10 -15.52 -4.88
C ASP A 212 11.64 -15.62 -3.44
N ALA A 213 11.98 -14.48 -2.82
CA ALA A 213 12.44 -14.41 -1.44
C ALA A 213 11.31 -14.09 -0.43
N CYS A 214 10.11 -13.75 -0.90
CA CYS A 214 8.96 -13.49 -0.03
C CYS A 214 8.28 -14.79 0.35
N GLU A 215 7.86 -14.92 1.61
CA GLU A 215 6.93 -15.98 2.02
C GLU A 215 5.50 -15.44 2.13
N TYR A 216 5.35 -14.15 2.41
CA TYR A 216 4.06 -13.48 2.63
C TYR A 216 3.85 -12.33 1.64
N LYS A 217 2.59 -11.94 1.50
CA LYS A 217 2.14 -10.75 0.78
C LYS A 217 1.10 -9.99 1.60
N ILE A 218 0.95 -8.72 1.28
CA ILE A 218 -0.29 -7.98 1.52
C ILE A 218 -1.22 -8.35 0.39
N HIS A 219 -2.46 -8.70 0.74
CA HIS A 219 -3.55 -8.81 -0.22
C HIS A 219 -4.63 -7.80 0.17
N ALA A 220 -5.02 -6.94 -0.77
CA ALA A 220 -6.09 -5.97 -0.58
C ALA A 220 -7.08 -6.03 -1.76
N GLU A 221 -8.37 -6.04 -1.45
CA GLU A 221 -9.43 -5.82 -2.44
C GLU A 221 -9.82 -4.35 -2.40
N ILE A 222 -9.81 -3.70 -3.56
CA ILE A 222 -10.07 -2.27 -3.70
C ILE A 222 -11.29 -2.05 -4.57
N ALA A 223 -12.28 -1.32 -4.06
CA ALA A 223 -13.33 -0.73 -4.87
C ALA A 223 -12.90 0.68 -5.29
N ALA A 224 -12.88 0.94 -6.60
CA ALA A 224 -12.47 2.20 -7.14
C ALA A 224 -13.44 2.75 -8.19
N ARG A 225 -13.45 4.08 -8.29
CA ARG A 225 -13.93 4.80 -9.47
C ARG A 225 -12.72 5.44 -10.13
N GLU A 226 -12.14 4.77 -11.12
CA GLU A 226 -10.96 5.25 -11.85
C GLU A 226 -11.40 6.08 -13.06
N SER A 227 -10.91 7.32 -13.16
CA SER A 227 -10.84 8.01 -14.46
C SER A 227 -9.55 7.57 -15.17
N GLU A 228 -9.61 7.22 -16.46
CA GLU A 228 -8.43 6.85 -17.26
C GLU A 228 -7.25 7.82 -17.02
N GLY A 229 -6.07 7.30 -16.64
CA GLY A 229 -4.82 8.08 -16.55
C GLY A 229 -4.32 8.48 -15.15
N SER A 230 -4.80 7.85 -14.08
CA SER A 230 -4.30 8.06 -12.71
C SER A 230 -2.85 7.58 -12.51
N LEU A 231 -1.96 8.47 -12.03
CA LEU A 231 -0.59 8.18 -11.57
C LEU A 231 -0.51 7.77 -10.08
N TYR A 232 -1.64 7.52 -9.43
CA TYR A 232 -1.68 7.16 -8.00
C TYR A 232 -1.66 5.64 -7.82
N ASP A 233 -0.70 5.14 -7.05
CA ASP A 233 -0.62 3.73 -6.66
C ASP A 233 -1.24 3.53 -5.26
N PRO A 234 -2.48 2.99 -5.16
CA PRO A 234 -3.05 2.60 -3.87
C PRO A 234 -2.20 1.54 -3.15
N GLY A 235 -1.47 0.70 -3.89
CA GLY A 235 -0.60 -0.33 -3.32
C GLY A 235 0.56 0.26 -2.52
N GLU A 236 1.26 1.27 -3.03
CA GLU A 236 2.33 1.98 -2.31
C GLU A 236 1.82 2.51 -0.97
N GLU A 237 0.66 3.17 -0.95
CA GLU A 237 0.10 3.73 0.29
C GLU A 237 -0.30 2.66 1.30
N ILE A 238 -0.96 1.58 0.86
CA ILE A 238 -1.33 0.45 1.73
C ILE A 238 -0.09 -0.21 2.31
N GLY A 239 0.89 -0.50 1.45
CA GLY A 239 2.12 -1.15 1.82
C GLY A 239 2.94 -0.33 2.81
N GLU A 240 3.18 0.95 2.52
CA GLU A 240 3.91 1.83 3.44
C GLU A 240 3.18 1.99 4.78
N ARG A 241 1.85 2.08 4.78
CA ARG A 241 1.04 2.21 6.00
C ARG A 241 1.14 0.97 6.87
N LEU A 242 1.02 -0.21 6.28
CA LEU A 242 1.13 -1.47 7.00
C LEU A 242 2.55 -1.71 7.51
N ALA A 243 3.56 -1.38 6.70
CA ALA A 243 4.95 -1.47 7.15
C ALA A 243 5.24 -0.52 8.31
N THR A 244 4.68 0.70 8.27
CA THR A 244 4.75 1.64 9.38
C THR A 244 4.10 1.08 10.63
N ALA A 245 2.92 0.45 10.50
CA ALA A 245 2.21 -0.13 11.63
C ALA A 245 3.00 -1.27 12.28
N LEU A 246 3.58 -2.18 11.50
CA LEU A 246 4.45 -3.24 12.01
C LEU A 246 5.64 -2.66 12.78
N ARG A 247 6.34 -1.68 12.20
CA ARG A 247 7.46 -1.01 12.86
C ARG A 247 7.07 -0.26 14.14
N LEU A 248 5.86 0.29 14.21
CA LEU A 248 5.35 0.96 15.41
C LEU A 248 4.89 -0.02 16.48
N PHE A 249 4.35 -1.17 16.07
CA PHE A 249 3.93 -2.26 16.94
C PHE A 249 5.14 -2.88 17.65
N ASP A 250 6.18 -3.24 16.89
CA ASP A 250 7.42 -3.77 17.44
C ASP A 250 8.66 -3.07 16.84
N PRO A 251 9.10 -1.94 17.44
CA PRO A 251 10.24 -1.16 16.97
C PRO A 251 11.60 -1.78 17.32
N ASP A 252 11.63 -3.01 17.85
CA ASP A 252 12.86 -3.64 18.32
C ASP A 252 13.87 -3.86 17.16
N PRO A 253 15.17 -3.55 17.35
CA PRO A 253 16.18 -3.87 16.35
C PRO A 253 16.34 -5.38 16.05
N GLU A 254 15.93 -6.26 16.96
CA GLU A 254 16.00 -7.71 16.80
C GLU A 254 14.88 -8.26 15.93
N THR A 255 13.76 -7.53 15.77
CA THR A 255 12.70 -7.99 14.87
C THR A 255 13.15 -7.94 13.43
N GLY A 256 14.00 -6.99 13.02
CA GLY A 256 14.54 -6.89 11.67
C GLY A 256 13.97 -5.71 10.88
N ASP A 257 14.34 -5.60 9.61
CA ASP A 257 13.81 -4.57 8.71
C ASP A 257 12.69 -5.15 7.84
N LEU A 258 11.80 -4.27 7.41
CA LEU A 258 10.63 -4.60 6.62
C LEU A 258 10.66 -3.80 5.31
N ILE A 259 10.62 -4.49 4.19
CA ILE A 259 10.52 -3.85 2.87
C ILE A 259 9.21 -4.26 2.21
N VAL A 260 8.48 -3.24 1.77
CA VAL A 260 7.34 -3.38 0.88
C VAL A 260 7.85 -3.59 -0.54
N GLY A 261 7.42 -4.67 -1.18
CA GLY A 261 7.74 -4.98 -2.57
C GLY A 261 6.96 -4.15 -3.58
N THR A 262 7.11 -4.53 -4.85
CA THR A 262 6.36 -3.91 -5.97
C THR A 262 4.87 -4.22 -5.80
N SER A 263 4.02 -3.21 -5.98
CA SER A 263 2.57 -3.41 -6.01
C SER A 263 2.13 -3.98 -7.36
N PHE A 264 1.36 -5.06 -7.33
CA PHE A 264 0.77 -5.69 -8.52
C PHE A 264 -0.74 -5.68 -8.43
N ARG A 265 -1.42 -5.24 -9.49
CA ARG A 265 -2.87 -5.36 -9.68
C ARG A 265 -3.16 -6.65 -10.43
N GLN A 266 -4.03 -7.50 -9.89
CA GLN A 266 -4.52 -8.67 -10.62
C GLN A 266 -5.52 -8.20 -11.68
N GLU A 267 -5.30 -8.59 -12.93
CA GLU A 267 -6.21 -8.28 -14.02
C GLU A 267 -7.10 -9.48 -14.32
N PRO A 268 -8.41 -9.28 -14.55
CA PRO A 268 -9.26 -10.32 -15.09
C PRO A 268 -8.75 -10.73 -16.46
N SER A 269 -8.35 -11.99 -16.62
CA SER A 269 -7.76 -12.47 -17.86
C SER A 269 -7.99 -13.95 -18.13
N TRP A 270 -8.00 -14.29 -19.43
CA TRP A 270 -8.11 -15.66 -19.90
C TRP A 270 -6.97 -16.56 -19.40
N LEU A 271 -5.82 -15.99 -19.02
CA LEU A 271 -4.64 -16.74 -18.60
C LEU A 271 -4.90 -17.51 -17.31
N GLU A 272 -5.59 -16.88 -16.36
CA GLU A 272 -5.96 -17.54 -15.12
C GLU A 272 -6.96 -18.66 -15.39
N PHE A 273 -7.99 -18.37 -16.20
CA PHE A 273 -9.02 -19.34 -16.56
C PHE A 273 -8.46 -20.57 -17.28
N ARG A 274 -7.52 -20.40 -18.21
CA ARG A 274 -7.01 -21.48 -19.08
C ARG A 274 -5.79 -22.19 -18.53
N GLU A 275 -4.87 -21.45 -17.90
CA GLU A 275 -3.57 -21.98 -17.46
C GLU A 275 -3.44 -21.98 -15.93
N GLY A 276 -4.39 -21.41 -15.18
CA GLY A 276 -4.32 -21.32 -13.71
C GLY A 276 -3.26 -20.34 -13.22
N ILE A 277 -2.90 -19.36 -14.06
CA ILE A 277 -1.87 -18.35 -13.79
C ILE A 277 -2.53 -16.96 -13.82
N PRO A 278 -2.67 -16.27 -12.68
CA PRO A 278 -3.17 -14.91 -12.62
C PRO A 278 -2.33 -13.98 -13.48
N ASP A 279 -3.00 -13.03 -14.14
CA ASP A 279 -2.32 -11.96 -14.85
C ASP A 279 -2.17 -10.75 -13.94
N PHE A 280 -1.01 -10.11 -13.98
CA PHE A 280 -0.70 -8.99 -13.10
C PHE A 280 -0.16 -7.79 -13.89
N THR A 281 -0.69 -6.61 -13.59
CA THR A 281 -0.12 -5.33 -14.00
C THR A 281 0.69 -4.74 -12.86
N VAL A 282 1.91 -4.26 -13.14
CA VAL A 282 2.67 -3.48 -12.15
C VAL A 282 2.09 -2.08 -12.08
N ILE A 283 1.63 -1.69 -10.89
CA ILE A 283 1.04 -0.38 -10.60
C ILE A 283 1.94 0.52 -9.74
N GLY A 284 2.93 -0.07 -9.06
CA GLY A 284 3.86 0.63 -8.19
C GLY A 284 5.32 0.36 -8.56
N ASP A 285 6.19 1.32 -8.30
CA ASP A 285 7.64 1.10 -8.44
C ASP A 285 8.20 0.67 -7.08
N ALA A 286 8.75 -0.54 -6.99
CA ALA A 286 9.59 -0.86 -5.84
C ALA A 286 10.93 -0.15 -5.98
N HIS A 287 11.38 0.44 -4.88
CA HIS A 287 12.75 0.84 -4.52
C HIS A 287 13.06 2.33 -4.43
N LYS A 288 13.21 2.77 -3.17
CA LYS A 288 14.32 3.64 -2.74
C LYS A 288 15.33 2.79 -1.96
N ASP A 289 16.57 2.77 -2.46
CA ASP A 289 17.84 2.31 -1.88
C ASP A 289 17.94 0.97 -1.10
N ARG A 290 18.43 -0.06 -1.81
CA ARG A 290 18.76 -1.41 -1.32
C ARG A 290 20.19 -1.55 -0.76
N THR A 291 20.67 -0.62 0.07
CA THR A 291 22.13 -0.56 0.39
C THR A 291 22.58 -1.23 1.69
N GLN A 292 21.69 -1.82 2.48
CA GLN A 292 22.06 -2.48 3.74
C GLN A 292 21.72 -3.97 3.79
N ARG A 293 22.52 -4.73 4.55
CA ARG A 293 22.15 -6.08 5.00
C ARG A 293 20.99 -5.93 5.97
N GLN A 294 19.84 -6.42 5.56
CA GLN A 294 18.62 -6.35 6.34
C GLN A 294 18.31 -7.75 6.89
N GLU A 295 18.07 -7.80 8.20
CA GLU A 295 17.52 -8.97 8.89
C GLU A 295 16.01 -9.00 8.63
N ALA A 296 15.41 -10.18 8.54
CA ALA A 296 13.98 -10.29 8.27
C ALA A 296 13.15 -9.89 9.49
N TYR A 297 12.17 -9.00 9.29
CA TYR A 297 11.10 -8.70 10.22
C TYR A 297 10.37 -9.97 10.66
N LEU A 298 10.40 -10.28 11.95
CA LEU A 298 9.71 -11.42 12.55
C LEU A 298 8.46 -10.97 13.31
N LEU A 299 7.29 -11.37 12.83
CA LEU A 299 6.05 -11.28 13.61
C LEU A 299 5.82 -12.64 14.28
N TYR A 300 6.02 -12.72 15.60
CA TYR A 300 5.81 -13.98 16.31
C TYR A 300 4.33 -14.38 16.29
N PRO A 301 3.98 -15.67 16.15
CA PRO A 301 2.60 -16.14 16.13
C PRO A 301 1.77 -15.66 17.32
N ASP A 302 2.36 -15.68 18.52
CA ASP A 302 1.70 -15.25 19.76
C ASP A 302 1.37 -13.74 19.79
N SER A 303 1.99 -12.94 18.90
CA SER A 303 1.80 -11.49 18.78
C SER A 303 0.84 -11.10 17.66
N VAL A 304 0.32 -12.06 16.87
CA VAL A 304 -0.56 -11.78 15.72
C VAL A 304 -1.87 -11.13 16.15
N ASP A 305 -2.50 -11.63 17.23
CA ASP A 305 -3.75 -11.06 17.75
C ASP A 305 -3.53 -9.63 18.29
N GLU A 306 -2.42 -9.42 19.01
CA GLU A 306 -2.04 -8.10 19.54
C GLU A 306 -1.76 -7.11 18.41
N PHE A 307 -1.10 -7.56 17.34
CA PHE A 307 -0.87 -6.73 16.15
C PHE A 307 -2.17 -6.41 15.42
N THR A 308 -3.07 -7.37 15.26
CA THR A 308 -4.39 -7.15 14.64
C THR A 308 -5.20 -6.13 15.43
N GLU A 309 -5.18 -6.21 16.77
CA GLU A 309 -5.82 -5.21 17.64
C GLU A 309 -5.16 -3.83 17.52
N PHE A 310 -3.82 -3.79 17.50
CA PHE A 310 -3.05 -2.56 17.29
C PHE A 310 -3.41 -1.88 15.96
N TRP A 311 -3.45 -2.66 14.87
CA TRP A 311 -3.84 -2.18 13.55
C TRP A 311 -5.28 -1.63 13.55
N GLY A 312 -6.23 -2.37 14.12
CA GLY A 312 -7.62 -1.94 14.23
C GLY A 312 -7.78 -0.61 14.96
N ARG A 313 -6.99 -0.38 16.02
CA ARG A 313 -6.99 0.89 16.79
C ARG A 313 -6.33 2.05 16.05
N HIS A 314 -5.24 1.80 15.32
CA HIS A 314 -4.36 2.88 14.84
C HIS A 314 -4.35 3.13 13.33
N CYS A 315 -4.85 2.20 12.49
CA CYS A 315 -4.75 2.30 11.02
C CYS A 315 -5.21 3.67 10.46
N ARG A 316 -6.32 4.22 10.96
CA ARG A 316 -6.84 5.55 10.58
C ARG A 316 -5.87 6.70 10.86
N ARG A 317 -5.09 6.61 11.93
CA ARG A 317 -4.16 7.66 12.40
C ARG A 317 -2.76 7.52 11.82
N ILE A 318 -2.39 6.33 11.37
CA ILE A 318 -1.14 6.10 10.63
C ILE A 318 -1.33 6.67 9.22
N ARG A 319 -1.22 7.99 9.08
CA ARG A 319 -1.35 8.69 7.80
C ARG A 319 0.03 9.08 7.28
N LEU A 320 0.21 8.96 5.98
CA LEU A 320 1.46 9.33 5.30
C LEU A 320 1.33 10.67 4.57
N ASP A 321 0.13 11.26 4.51
CA ASP A 321 -0.17 12.55 3.89
C ASP A 321 0.19 13.76 4.74
N ARG A 322 0.43 14.91 4.09
CA ARG A 322 1.03 16.09 4.73
C ARG A 322 0.18 16.71 5.84
N ASP A 323 -1.10 16.39 5.89
CA ASP A 323 -2.09 17.03 6.76
C ASP A 323 -2.30 16.25 8.08
N GLY A 324 -1.71 15.06 8.22
CA GLY A 324 -1.78 14.29 9.45
C GLY A 324 -0.95 14.90 10.59
N GLN A 325 -1.55 14.96 11.78
CA GLN A 325 -0.90 15.44 13.01
C GLN A 325 0.39 14.67 13.35
N PHE A 326 0.44 13.38 13.04
CA PHE A 326 1.61 12.52 13.28
C PHE A 326 2.54 12.38 12.09
N THR A 327 2.17 12.92 10.92
CA THR A 327 2.85 12.62 9.66
C THR A 327 4.34 12.89 9.71
N ARG A 328 4.76 14.04 10.26
CA ARG A 328 6.19 14.38 10.32
C ARG A 328 6.97 13.40 11.17
N SER A 329 6.44 13.01 12.33
CA SER A 329 7.09 12.05 13.21
C SER A 329 7.08 10.65 12.59
N ILE A 330 5.99 10.22 11.96
CA ILE A 330 5.92 8.94 11.22
C ILE A 330 6.91 8.91 10.05
N GLN A 331 6.99 9.99 9.25
CA GLN A 331 7.94 10.08 8.14
C GLN A 331 9.38 9.95 8.66
N ARG A 332 9.73 10.68 9.72
CA ARG A 332 11.03 10.55 10.38
C ARG A 332 11.26 9.13 10.89
N PHE A 333 10.24 8.51 11.48
CA PHE A 333 10.33 7.14 11.96
C PHE A 333 10.67 6.16 10.83
N ASN A 334 10.01 6.29 9.69
CA ASN A 334 10.24 5.45 8.52
C ASN A 334 11.60 5.72 7.86
N GLU A 335 12.05 6.98 7.82
CA GLU A 335 13.35 7.37 7.25
C GLU A 335 14.54 6.70 7.97
N ILE A 336 14.41 6.43 9.27
CA ILE A 336 15.44 5.73 10.06
C ILE A 336 15.86 4.41 9.40
N TRP A 337 14.90 3.63 8.91
CA TRP A 337 15.12 2.30 8.33
C TRP A 337 15.86 2.36 6.99
N SER A 338 15.76 3.47 6.27
CA SER A 338 16.43 3.67 4.98
C SER A 338 17.85 4.21 5.08
N LYS A 339 18.22 4.77 6.24
CA LYS A 339 19.46 5.55 6.37
C LYS A 339 20.68 4.68 6.62
N ARG A 340 21.78 5.02 5.95
CA ARG A 340 23.02 4.25 6.05
C ARG A 340 23.76 4.44 7.38
N PHE A 341 23.75 5.66 7.91
CA PHE A 341 24.60 6.06 9.02
C PHE A 341 23.81 6.18 10.33
N TYR A 342 24.39 5.68 11.43
CA TYR A 342 23.71 5.64 12.73
C TYR A 342 23.45 7.04 13.30
N GLU A 343 24.33 8.00 13.06
CA GLU A 343 24.12 9.40 13.43
C GLU A 343 22.89 9.99 12.72
N ASP A 344 22.69 9.73 11.42
CA ASP A 344 21.52 10.22 10.68
C ASP A 344 20.23 9.56 11.15
N GLN A 345 20.30 8.28 11.52
CA GLN A 345 19.19 7.55 12.13
C GLN A 345 18.82 8.12 13.51
N LEU A 346 19.82 8.39 14.36
CA LEU A 346 19.61 9.01 15.66
C LEU A 346 19.02 10.42 15.52
N LEU A 347 19.48 11.20 14.54
CA LEU A 347 18.95 12.52 14.27
C LEU A 347 17.48 12.48 13.85
N ASP A 348 17.05 11.52 13.02
CA ASP A 348 15.62 11.37 12.71
C ASP A 348 14.80 10.96 13.93
N CYS A 349 15.33 10.07 14.79
CA CYS A 349 14.70 9.74 16.06
C CYS A 349 14.42 11.00 16.87
N LEU A 350 15.45 11.84 17.02
CA LEU A 350 15.39 13.06 17.80
C LEU A 350 14.45 14.09 17.16
N ILE A 351 14.52 14.33 15.86
CA ILE A 351 13.62 15.26 15.16
C ILE A 351 12.16 14.82 15.32
N GLY A 352 11.89 13.52 15.20
CA GLY A 352 10.56 12.98 15.39
C GLY A 352 10.07 13.08 16.83
N LEU A 353 10.94 12.84 17.82
CA LEU A 353 10.66 13.07 19.25
C LEU A 353 10.43 14.55 19.56
N GLU A 354 11.21 15.46 18.98
CA GLU A 354 11.02 16.91 19.10
C GLU A 354 9.64 17.31 18.57
N GLY A 355 9.23 16.75 17.42
CA GLY A 355 7.93 16.99 16.82
C GLY A 355 6.73 16.59 17.69
N LEU A 356 6.91 15.64 18.62
CA LEU A 356 5.88 15.20 19.55
C LEU A 356 6.02 15.87 20.93
N LEU A 357 7.17 15.65 21.56
CA LEU A 357 7.41 16.03 22.95
C LEU A 357 7.68 17.51 23.12
N LEU A 358 8.05 18.25 22.08
CA LEU A 358 8.35 19.68 22.17
C LEU A 358 7.39 20.54 21.32
N GLN A 359 6.31 19.95 20.82
CA GLN A 359 5.24 20.73 20.21
C GLN A 359 4.59 21.66 21.26
N GLY A 360 4.14 22.84 20.82
CA GLY A 360 3.54 23.86 21.68
C GLY A 360 4.51 24.60 22.61
N VAL A 361 5.82 24.39 22.50
CA VAL A 361 6.79 25.03 23.41
C VAL A 361 7.01 26.50 23.05
N GLY A 362 6.54 27.41 23.91
CA GLY A 362 6.90 28.84 23.87
C GLY A 362 8.39 29.08 24.19
N SER A 363 8.93 30.22 23.75
CA SER A 363 10.37 30.58 23.74
C SER A 363 11.08 30.71 25.11
N GLY A 364 10.44 30.32 26.22
CA GLY A 364 10.93 30.57 27.59
C GLY A 364 11.40 29.33 28.38
N GLY A 365 11.25 28.11 27.87
CA GLY A 365 11.54 26.86 28.62
C GLY A 365 12.85 26.17 28.21
N SER A 366 13.48 25.44 29.15
CA SER A 366 14.58 24.51 28.82
C SER A 366 14.03 23.32 28.04
N ILE A 367 14.42 23.20 26.77
CA ILE A 367 14.03 22.09 25.87
C ILE A 367 14.30 20.73 26.51
N THR A 368 15.52 20.55 27.03
CA THR A 368 15.93 19.30 27.67
C THR A 368 15.10 18.98 28.91
N LEU A 369 14.60 19.98 29.64
CA LEU A 369 13.70 19.75 30.78
C LEU A 369 12.36 19.20 30.31
N ARG A 370 11.74 19.81 29.30
CA ARG A 370 10.43 19.38 28.78
C ARG A 370 10.48 18.01 28.14
N LEU A 371 11.52 17.73 27.37
CA LEU A 371 11.74 16.41 26.76
C LEU A 371 11.72 15.30 27.82
N LYS A 372 12.44 15.51 28.94
CA LYS A 372 12.46 14.57 30.06
C LYS A 372 11.11 14.46 30.76
N LEU A 373 10.48 15.59 31.09
CA LEU A 373 9.24 15.59 31.86
C LEU A 373 8.11 14.91 31.10
N ARG A 374 7.86 15.35 29.85
CA ARG A 374 6.80 14.82 28.99
C ARG A 374 7.09 13.37 28.60
N GLY A 375 8.31 13.05 28.18
CA GLY A 375 8.70 11.68 27.84
C GLY A 375 8.58 10.73 29.03
N GLY A 376 9.03 11.16 30.21
CA GLY A 376 8.89 10.40 31.45
C GLY A 376 7.45 10.24 31.93
N GLN A 377 6.53 11.14 31.58
CA GLN A 377 5.10 10.99 31.89
C GLN A 377 4.41 10.03 30.92
N ILE A 378 4.68 10.16 29.62
CA ILE A 378 3.91 9.45 28.60
C ILE A 378 4.42 8.01 28.36
N LEU A 379 5.71 7.75 28.59
CA LEU A 379 6.33 6.46 28.28
C LEU A 379 6.43 5.50 29.47
N HIS A 380 6.21 5.98 30.71
CA HIS A 380 6.46 5.17 31.91
C HIS A 380 5.63 3.89 31.99
N ASP A 381 4.36 3.95 31.54
CA ASP A 381 3.45 2.80 31.58
C ASP A 381 3.52 1.94 30.30
N ARG A 382 4.34 2.34 29.32
CA ARG A 382 4.45 1.67 28.01
C ARG A 382 5.74 0.92 27.80
N LEU A 383 6.82 1.44 28.35
CA LEU A 383 8.12 0.81 28.28
C LEU A 383 8.40 0.07 29.59
N PRO A 384 9.19 -1.01 29.58
CA PRO A 384 9.55 -1.75 30.80
C PRO A 384 10.53 -0.98 31.71
N TYR A 385 10.68 0.33 31.49
CA TYR A 385 11.66 1.19 32.16
C TYR A 385 11.01 2.06 33.23
N ARG A 386 11.77 2.29 34.30
CA ARG A 386 11.39 3.29 35.29
C ARG A 386 11.48 4.69 34.71
N ARG A 387 10.65 5.60 35.23
CA ARG A 387 10.62 7.00 34.81
C ARG A 387 12.00 7.68 34.83
N GLU A 388 12.83 7.38 35.83
CA GLU A 388 14.17 7.95 35.94
C GLU A 388 15.08 7.51 34.80
N TYR A 389 14.96 6.25 34.37
CA TYR A 389 15.71 5.72 33.23
C TYR A 389 15.29 6.44 31.94
N ILE A 390 13.98 6.54 31.70
CA ILE A 390 13.41 7.21 30.52
C ILE A 390 13.90 8.67 30.45
N GLN A 391 13.82 9.39 31.57
CA GLN A 391 14.31 10.77 31.66
C GLN A 391 15.81 10.87 31.39
N LYS A 392 16.61 9.96 31.96
CA LYS A 392 18.06 9.98 31.77
C LYS A 392 18.44 9.66 30.32
N LEU A 393 17.82 8.66 29.70
CA LEU A 393 18.07 8.31 28.31
C LEU A 393 17.73 9.49 27.40
N LEU A 394 16.52 10.06 27.51
CA LEU A 394 16.08 11.18 26.68
C LEU A 394 17.01 12.40 26.81
N GLN A 395 17.49 12.67 28.02
CA GLN A 395 18.52 13.69 28.23
C GLN A 395 19.80 13.39 27.46
N ASP A 396 20.29 12.17 27.61
CA ASP A 396 21.60 11.76 27.11
C ASP A 396 21.62 11.71 25.58
N ILE A 397 20.59 11.13 24.95
CA ILE A 397 20.48 11.11 23.48
C ILE A 397 20.35 12.52 22.90
N TYR A 398 19.69 13.43 23.62
CA TYR A 398 19.59 14.83 23.20
C TYR A 398 20.92 15.58 23.36
N SER A 399 21.74 15.24 24.34
CA SER A 399 23.12 15.75 24.45
C SER A 399 23.98 15.26 23.28
N LEU A 400 23.88 13.97 22.90
CA LEU A 400 24.59 13.41 21.73
C LEU A 400 24.25 14.17 20.43
N ARG A 401 23.02 14.63 20.27
CA ARG A 401 22.60 15.49 19.15
C ARG A 401 23.49 16.71 18.99
N GLY A 402 23.81 17.39 20.12
CA GLY A 402 24.62 18.59 20.13
C GLY A 402 26.03 18.30 19.59
N ASP A 403 26.63 17.21 20.06
CA ASP A 403 27.96 16.77 19.65
C ASP A 403 27.99 16.40 18.16
N ILE A 404 26.99 15.65 17.68
CA ILE A 404 26.89 15.25 16.26
C ILE A 404 26.71 16.48 15.35
N VAL A 405 25.72 17.32 15.65
CA VAL A 405 25.32 18.44 14.77
C VAL A 405 26.33 19.58 14.78
N HIS A 406 26.88 19.94 15.95
CA HIS A 406 27.76 21.10 16.07
C HIS A 406 29.22 20.76 15.88
N GLU A 407 29.65 19.53 16.16
CA GLU A 407 31.05 19.12 16.04
C GLU A 407 31.30 18.21 14.81
N ASN A 408 30.26 17.87 14.03
CA ASN A 408 30.31 17.04 12.83
C ASN A 408 31.02 15.69 13.09
N GLN A 409 30.65 15.03 14.18
CA GLN A 409 31.27 13.78 14.66
C GLN A 409 30.41 12.57 14.35
N TYR A 410 31.07 11.45 14.04
CA TYR A 410 30.41 10.15 13.96
C TYR A 410 29.97 9.70 15.35
N LEU A 411 28.81 9.04 15.46
CA LEU A 411 28.29 8.57 16.75
C LEU A 411 29.27 7.64 17.47
N ALA A 412 30.03 6.82 16.73
CA ALA A 412 31.08 5.97 17.29
C ALA A 412 32.15 6.78 18.04
N ASP A 413 32.62 7.88 17.44
CA ASP A 413 33.67 8.73 18.03
C ASP A 413 33.17 9.43 19.30
N VAL A 414 31.91 9.87 19.30
CA VAL A 414 31.28 10.52 20.46
C VAL A 414 31.17 9.54 21.63
N LEU A 415 30.79 8.29 21.36
CA LEU A 415 30.68 7.23 22.38
C LEU A 415 32.04 6.86 22.99
N GLU A 416 33.11 6.87 22.18
CA GLU A 416 34.48 6.62 22.68
C GLU A 416 34.98 7.75 23.59
N ARG A 417 34.75 9.02 23.21
CA ARG A 417 35.22 10.19 23.97
C ARG A 417 34.47 10.40 25.28
N ASN A 418 33.15 10.23 25.27
CA ASN A 418 32.28 10.47 26.42
C ASN A 418 32.21 9.28 27.40
N SER A 419 33.14 8.32 27.30
CA SER A 419 33.22 7.14 28.16
C SER A 419 31.96 6.25 28.13
N ARG A 420 31.46 5.90 26.93
CA ARG A 420 30.22 5.15 26.67
C ARG A 420 28.98 5.82 27.26
N LEU A 421 27.89 5.89 26.49
CA LEU A 421 26.62 6.38 27.03
C LEU A 421 26.24 5.48 28.22
N LYS A 422 26.19 6.06 29.42
CA LYS A 422 25.74 5.38 30.63
C LYS A 422 24.42 5.94 31.07
N VAL A 423 23.37 5.18 30.76
CA VAL A 423 22.04 5.46 31.26
C VAL A 423 21.86 4.63 32.51
N LEU A 424 22.08 5.28 33.66
CA LEU A 424 22.15 4.60 34.95
C LEU A 424 23.22 3.49 34.94
N ASP A 425 22.80 2.22 34.97
CA ASP A 425 23.68 1.04 35.01
C ASP A 425 23.92 0.41 33.63
N GLU A 426 23.18 0.82 32.60
CA GLU A 426 23.32 0.29 31.24
C GLU A 426 24.39 1.04 30.45
N LYS A 427 25.18 0.30 29.68
CA LYS A 427 26.23 0.83 28.81
C LYS A 427 25.90 0.54 27.36
N PHE A 428 25.89 1.58 26.55
CA PHE A 428 25.81 1.44 25.11
C PHE A 428 27.23 1.47 24.53
N ASP A 429 27.64 0.31 24.02
CA ASP A 429 29.00 0.11 23.49
C ASP A 429 29.07 0.28 21.98
N HIS A 430 27.93 0.22 21.29
CA HIS A 430 27.85 0.33 19.84
C HIS A 430 26.75 1.32 19.39
N PRO A 431 26.98 2.12 18.32
CA PRO A 431 25.97 3.03 17.77
C PRO A 431 24.62 2.38 17.45
N LYS A 432 24.64 1.12 16.96
CA LYS A 432 23.41 0.32 16.70
C LYS A 432 22.50 0.27 17.93
N ASP A 433 23.07 0.06 19.11
CA ASP A 433 22.31 -0.12 20.35
C ASP A 433 21.65 1.19 20.80
N VAL A 434 22.36 2.32 20.65
CA VAL A 434 21.82 3.66 20.94
C VAL A 434 20.65 3.98 20.01
N VAL A 435 20.81 3.70 18.72
CA VAL A 435 19.79 3.97 17.71
C VAL A 435 18.59 3.04 17.85
N ALA A 436 18.82 1.79 18.23
CA ALA A 436 17.76 0.85 18.59
C ALA A 436 16.90 1.38 19.74
N GLU A 437 17.54 1.82 20.82
CA GLU A 437 16.80 2.34 21.98
C GLU A 437 16.07 3.64 21.64
N ALA A 438 16.71 4.54 20.88
CA ALA A 438 16.08 5.76 20.40
C ALA A 438 14.86 5.48 19.51
N ARG A 439 14.93 4.47 18.63
CA ARG A 439 13.81 3.98 17.82
C ARG A 439 12.66 3.48 18.69
N ARG A 440 12.95 2.65 19.69
CA ARG A 440 11.93 2.12 20.62
C ARG A 440 11.19 3.25 21.32
N PHE A 441 11.93 4.24 21.83
CA PHE A 441 11.35 5.41 22.48
C PHE A 441 10.54 6.29 21.52
N MET A 442 11.02 6.45 20.28
CA MET A 442 10.30 7.20 19.26
C MET A 442 8.98 6.51 18.88
N GLY A 443 9.02 5.22 18.54
CA GLY A 443 7.83 4.44 18.19
C GLY A 443 6.80 4.45 19.33
N ALA A 444 7.25 4.18 20.55
CA ALA A 444 6.40 4.25 21.75
C ALA A 444 5.80 5.65 21.96
N SER A 445 6.55 6.72 21.68
CA SER A 445 6.04 8.09 21.78
C SER A 445 4.94 8.35 20.73
N VAL A 446 5.14 7.94 19.48
CA VAL A 446 4.12 8.07 18.42
C VAL A 446 2.82 7.38 18.85
N VAL A 447 2.90 6.12 19.25
CA VAL A 447 1.72 5.34 19.68
C VAL A 447 1.07 5.97 20.91
N ALA A 448 1.87 6.44 21.87
CA ALA A 448 1.32 7.05 23.08
C ALA A 448 0.54 8.34 22.82
N TYR A 449 1.03 9.20 21.93
CA TYR A 449 0.25 10.37 21.52
C TYR A 449 -0.96 9.99 20.67
N MET A 450 -0.90 8.95 19.82
CA MET A 450 -2.10 8.45 19.13
C MET A 450 -3.19 8.04 20.10
N ASP A 451 -2.83 7.29 21.15
CA ASP A 451 -3.77 6.87 22.19
C ASP A 451 -4.32 8.05 23.01
N LEU A 452 -3.46 9.01 23.38
CA LEU A 452 -3.91 10.19 24.13
C LEU A 452 -4.83 11.08 23.30
N THR A 453 -4.49 11.35 22.04
CA THR A 453 -5.34 12.14 21.13
C THR A 453 -6.67 11.45 20.88
N GLU A 454 -6.71 10.10 20.84
CA GLU A 454 -7.97 9.34 20.80
C GLU A 454 -8.79 9.49 22.08
N LYS A 455 -8.17 9.27 23.25
CA LYS A 455 -8.85 9.33 24.55
C LYS A 455 -9.38 10.73 24.86
N THR A 456 -8.61 11.76 24.57
CA THR A 456 -8.89 13.14 25.01
C THR A 456 -9.49 14.02 23.91
N ARG A 457 -9.34 13.64 22.64
CA ARG A 457 -9.64 14.47 21.45
C ARG A 457 -8.85 15.79 21.38
N LEU A 458 -7.80 15.91 22.18
CA LEU A 458 -6.90 17.06 22.16
C LEU A 458 -5.82 16.87 21.09
N SER A 459 -5.26 17.98 20.63
CA SER A 459 -4.07 18.01 19.79
C SER A 459 -2.79 17.72 20.60
N ILE A 460 -1.70 17.35 19.92
CA ILE A 460 -0.36 17.19 20.52
C ILE A 460 0.06 18.45 21.29
N ASP A 461 -0.24 19.64 20.76
CA ASP A 461 0.09 20.91 21.41
C ASP A 461 -0.65 21.05 22.75
N GLU A 462 -1.97 20.84 22.76
CA GLU A 462 -2.81 20.90 23.97
C GLU A 462 -2.42 19.83 25.01
N ILE A 463 -2.11 18.60 24.55
CA ILE A 463 -1.60 17.55 25.43
C ILE A 463 -0.27 17.99 26.08
N GLY A 464 0.62 18.59 25.29
CA GLY A 464 1.90 19.10 25.77
C GLY A 464 1.74 20.20 26.82
N GLU A 465 0.79 21.12 26.64
CA GLU A 465 0.47 22.18 27.61
C GLU A 465 -0.01 21.59 28.94
N LEU A 466 -0.95 20.65 28.90
CA LEU A 466 -1.46 19.97 30.08
C LEU A 466 -0.38 19.17 30.83
N MET A 467 0.54 18.53 30.11
CA MET A 467 1.68 17.84 30.72
C MET A 467 2.62 18.79 31.47
N ASP A 468 2.84 19.99 30.92
CA ASP A 468 3.66 21.01 31.56
C ASP A 468 2.97 21.58 32.81
N GLU A 469 1.65 21.82 32.74
CA GLU A 469 0.84 22.25 33.89
C GLU A 469 0.83 21.21 35.03
N ALA A 470 0.64 19.93 34.67
CA ALA A 470 0.71 18.82 35.61
C ALA A 470 2.08 18.72 36.30
N ALA A 471 3.17 18.97 35.55
CA ALA A 471 4.52 18.99 36.12
C ALA A 471 4.75 20.18 37.07
N LEU A 472 3.99 21.27 36.92
CA LEU A 472 4.01 22.45 37.80
C LEU A 472 3.03 22.34 38.99
N GLY A 473 2.27 21.25 39.09
CA GLY A 473 1.34 20.99 40.19
C GLY A 473 -0.04 21.66 40.04
N VAL A 474 -0.45 21.98 38.82
CA VAL A 474 -1.82 22.42 38.51
C VAL A 474 -2.63 21.19 38.07
N ASP A 475 -3.85 21.08 38.61
CA ASP A 475 -4.78 19.93 38.58
C ASP A 475 -4.68 19.02 37.33
N SER A 476 -4.18 17.78 37.48
CA SER A 476 -3.86 16.86 36.37
C SER A 476 -4.83 15.69 36.22
N SER A 477 -6.03 15.77 36.81
CA SER A 477 -6.98 14.65 36.87
C SER A 477 -7.57 14.27 35.51
N GLU A 478 -7.48 15.14 34.48
CA GLU A 478 -8.08 14.90 33.17
C GLU A 478 -7.22 14.04 32.21
N LEU A 479 -5.89 13.99 32.38
CA LEU A 479 -4.99 13.24 31.48
C LEU A 479 -4.78 11.77 31.88
N PHE A 480 -4.70 11.49 33.18
CA PHE A 480 -4.27 10.19 33.72
C PHE A 480 -5.35 9.46 34.53
N GLY A 481 -6.59 9.96 34.51
CA GLY A 481 -7.78 9.34 35.11
C GLY A 481 -8.32 8.14 34.34
#